data_AF-A0A8T4UW77-F1
#
_entry.id   AF-A0A8T4UW77-F1
#
_cell.length_a   1.000
_cell.length_b   1.000
_cell.length_c   1.000
_cell.angle_alpha   90.00
_cell.angle_beta   90.00
_cell.angle_gamma   90.00
#
_symmetry.space_group_name_H-M   'P 1'
#
loop_
_entity.id
_entity.type
_entity.pdbx_description
1 polymer ?
#
loop_
_entity_poly.entity_id
_entity_poly.type
_entity_poly.pdbx_seq_one_letter_code
_entity_poly.pdbx_strand_id
1 'polypeptide(L)'
;SHADGTANWRSDIDICVLFKETISLRGATSFRIKIAAELPDIVDIQVFNILPQKIQKSIADNHKILFSAPLFDDFNFTLGTQKLFFESKRRIIATTA
;
A
#
# COMPACT_ATOMS: atom_id res chain seq x y z
N SER A 1 2.67 5.98 10.90
CA SER A 1 2.87 6.29 12.32
C SER A 1 2.72 5.04 13.19
N HIS A 2 1.63 4.28 13.05
CA HIS A 2 1.44 3.03 13.82
C HIS A 2 2.43 1.91 13.44
N ALA A 3 2.76 1.79 12.15
CA ALA A 3 3.71 0.78 11.68
C ALA A 3 5.15 1.08 12.14
N ASP A 4 5.57 2.33 12.11
CA ASP A 4 6.92 2.82 12.43
C ASP A 4 7.09 3.26 13.90
N GLY A 5 6.04 3.20 14.72
CA GLY A 5 6.11 3.50 16.16
C GLY A 5 6.09 5.00 16.50
N THR A 6 5.76 5.86 15.53
CA THR A 6 5.69 7.32 15.70
C THR A 6 4.27 7.83 15.96
N ALA A 7 3.32 6.93 16.21
CA ALA A 7 1.92 7.27 16.49
C ALA A 7 1.75 8.08 17.79
N ASN A 8 0.83 9.03 17.76
CA ASN A 8 0.36 9.80 18.90
C ASN A 8 -1.17 9.67 19.03
N TRP A 9 -1.75 10.29 20.06
CA TRP A 9 -3.18 10.19 20.36
C TRP A 9 -4.14 10.72 19.26
N ARG A 10 -3.61 11.44 18.26
CA ARG A 10 -4.37 11.94 17.09
C ARG A 10 -4.11 11.16 15.81
N SER A 11 -3.31 10.10 15.87
CA SER A 11 -2.92 9.36 14.67
C SER A 11 -4.03 8.42 14.23
N ASP A 12 -4.33 8.44 12.94
CA ASP A 12 -5.20 7.44 12.30
C ASP A 12 -4.45 6.12 12.08
N ILE A 13 -5.20 5.04 11.92
CA ILE A 13 -4.68 3.69 11.68
C ILE A 13 -4.79 3.40 10.18
N ASP A 14 -3.68 3.52 9.46
CA ASP A 14 -3.60 3.15 8.05
C ASP A 14 -3.47 1.64 7.88
N ILE A 15 -4.44 1.02 7.20
CA ILE A 15 -4.40 -0.40 6.83
C ILE A 15 -4.41 -0.51 5.30
N CYS A 16 -3.42 -1.20 4.75
CA CYS A 16 -3.33 -1.43 3.31
C CYS A 16 -3.57 -2.91 2.98
N VAL A 17 -4.45 -3.16 2.00
CA VAL A 17 -4.78 -4.49 1.51
C VAL A 17 -4.16 -4.70 0.14
N LEU A 18 -3.48 -5.82 -0.03
CA LEU A 18 -2.94 -6.28 -1.30
C LEU A 18 -3.81 -7.42 -1.86
N PHE A 19 -4.30 -7.25 -3.08
CA PHE A 19 -4.97 -8.32 -3.81
C PHE A 19 -3.97 -9.07 -4.68
N LYS A 20 -4.04 -10.41 -4.65
CA LYS A 20 -3.23 -11.28 -5.52
C LYS A 20 -3.53 -11.01 -7.00
N GLU A 21 -4.81 -10.89 -7.33
CA GLU A 21 -5.28 -10.58 -8.67
C GLU A 21 -5.47 -9.08 -8.85
N THR A 22 -5.37 -8.62 -10.10
CA THR A 22 -5.53 -7.22 -10.44
C THR A 22 -6.97 -6.78 -10.16
N ILE A 23 -7.14 -5.76 -9.33
CA ILE A 23 -8.42 -5.14 -9.04
C ILE A 23 -8.56 -3.83 -9.83
N SER A 24 -9.74 -3.61 -10.41
CA SER A 24 -10.02 -2.34 -11.09
C SER A 24 -10.17 -1.20 -10.08
N LEU A 25 -9.96 0.05 -10.53
CA LEU A 25 -10.18 1.24 -9.68
C LEU A 25 -11.60 1.24 -9.09
N ARG A 26 -12.62 0.94 -9.90
CA ARG A 26 -14.01 0.85 -9.45
C ARG A 26 -14.21 -0.24 -8.39
N GLY A 27 -13.60 -1.42 -8.60
CA GLY A 27 -13.64 -2.52 -7.65
C GLY A 27 -12.98 -2.15 -6.31
N ALA A 28 -11.79 -1.55 -6.37
CA ALA A 28 -11.06 -1.09 -5.20
C ALA A 28 -11.82 0.00 -4.43
N THR A 29 -12.43 0.96 -5.13
CA THR A 29 -13.28 1.98 -4.49
C THR A 29 -14.49 1.36 -3.81
N SER A 30 -15.17 0.42 -4.47
CA SER A 30 -16.34 -0.26 -3.90
C SER A 30 -15.96 -1.07 -2.66
N PHE A 31 -14.82 -1.76 -2.70
CA PHE A 31 -14.25 -2.47 -1.56
C PHE A 31 -13.98 -1.52 -0.39
N ARG A 32 -13.30 -0.41 -0.64
CA ARG A 32 -12.98 0.59 0.40
C ARG A 32 -14.25 1.15 1.06
N ILE A 33 -15.27 1.52 0.27
CA ILE A 33 -16.54 2.04 0.81
C ILE A 33 -17.22 0.99 1.69
N LYS A 34 -17.28 -0.27 1.24
CA LYS A 34 -17.91 -1.35 2.00
C LYS A 34 -17.21 -1.58 3.34
N ILE A 35 -15.88 -1.69 3.34
CA ILE A 35 -15.12 -1.96 4.55
C ILE A 35 -15.12 -0.76 5.49
N ALA A 36 -15.00 0.47 4.97
CA ALA A 36 -15.07 1.68 5.78
C ALA A 36 -16.40 1.81 6.55
N ALA A 37 -17.51 1.30 6.00
CA ALA A 37 -18.80 1.27 6.70
C ALA A 37 -18.85 0.28 7.88
N GLU A 38 -17.89 -0.66 7.96
CA GLU A 38 -17.80 -1.68 9.02
C GLU A 38 -16.71 -1.38 10.05
N LEU A 39 -15.86 -0.39 9.80
CA LEU A 39 -14.72 -0.05 10.65
C LEU A 39 -14.93 1.28 11.40
N PRO A 40 -14.25 1.48 12.55
CA PRO A 40 -14.22 2.78 13.23
C PRO A 40 -13.63 3.88 12.35
N ASP A 41 -14.10 5.12 12.51
CA ASP A 41 -13.68 6.29 11.72
C ASP A 41 -12.17 6.61 11.79
N ILE A 42 -11.47 6.11 12.81
CA ILE A 42 -10.01 6.26 12.97
C ILE A 42 -9.20 5.34 12.03
N VAL A 43 -9.86 4.42 11.33
CA VAL A 43 -9.18 3.42 10.47
C VAL A 43 -9.35 3.77 9.01
N ASP A 44 -8.21 4.01 8.34
CA ASP A 44 -8.15 4.29 6.92
C ASP A 44 -7.74 3.05 6.12
N ILE A 45 -8.64 2.57 5.26
CA ILE A 45 -8.39 1.43 4.38
C ILE A 45 -7.92 1.87 2.99
N GLN A 46 -6.76 1.34 2.59
CA GLN A 46 -6.15 1.54 1.29
C GLN A 46 -5.99 0.21 0.53
N VAL A 47 -5.95 0.29 -0.80
CA VAL A 47 -5.78 -0.87 -1.69
C VAL A 47 -4.49 -0.72 -2.47
N PHE A 48 -3.48 -1.51 -2.15
CA PHE A 48 -2.12 -1.37 -2.66
C PHE A 48 -2.05 -1.30 -4.18
N ASN A 49 -2.78 -2.18 -4.86
CA ASN A 49 -2.74 -2.39 -6.31
C ASN A 49 -3.04 -1.12 -7.13
N ILE A 50 -3.81 -0.17 -6.59
CA ILE A 50 -4.23 1.06 -7.29
C ILE A 50 -3.49 2.31 -6.82
N LEU A 51 -2.61 2.19 -5.82
CA LEU A 51 -1.93 3.34 -5.26
C LEU A 51 -0.83 3.87 -6.21
N PRO A 52 -0.56 5.18 -6.20
CA PRO A 52 0.61 5.73 -6.86
C PRO A 52 1.90 5.07 -6.36
N GLN A 53 2.87 4.87 -7.26
CA GLN A 53 4.12 4.17 -6.96
C GLN A 53 4.90 4.76 -5.77
N LYS A 54 4.83 6.08 -5.56
CA LYS A 54 5.48 6.72 -4.40
C LYS A 54 4.88 6.24 -3.08
N ILE A 55 3.55 6.08 -3.02
CA ILE A 55 2.86 5.57 -1.84
C ILE A 55 3.12 4.07 -1.68
N GLN A 56 3.06 3.30 -2.76
CA GLN A 56 3.42 1.88 -2.74
C GLN A 56 4.81 1.65 -2.16
N LYS A 57 5.81 2.45 -2.58
CA LYS A 57 7.16 2.39 -2.02
C LYS A 57 7.16 2.69 -0.53
N SER A 58 6.48 3.76 -0.09
CA SER A 58 6.41 4.14 1.32
C SER A 58 5.84 3.01 2.19
N ILE A 59 4.85 2.28 1.67
CA ILE A 59 4.28 1.12 2.36
C ILE A 59 5.29 -0.02 2.39
N ALA A 60 5.87 -0.40 1.24
CA ALA A 60 6.88 -1.45 1.17
C ALA A 60 8.05 -1.21 2.15
N ASP A 61 8.47 0.05 2.31
CA ASP A 61 9.58 0.41 3.21
C ASP A 61 9.24 0.32 4.71
N ASN A 62 7.97 0.51 5.11
CA ASN A 62 7.60 0.77 6.52
C ASN A 62 6.47 -0.11 7.08
N HIS A 63 5.86 -0.98 6.27
CA HIS A 63 4.68 -1.71 6.68
C HIS A 63 4.96 -2.77 7.75
N LYS A 64 3.88 -3.19 8.42
CA LYS A 64 3.85 -4.39 9.26
C LYS A 64 2.77 -5.32 8.74
N ILE A 65 3.08 -6.61 8.65
CA ILE A 65 2.11 -7.62 8.23
C ILE A 65 1.15 -7.90 9.37
N LEU A 66 -0.14 -7.60 9.16
CA LEU A 66 -1.22 -7.98 10.07
C LEU A 66 -1.79 -9.36 9.73
N PHE A 67 -1.87 -9.66 8.43
CA PHE A 67 -2.36 -10.92 7.89
C PHE A 67 -1.70 -11.19 6.54
N SER A 68 -1.31 -12.43 6.30
CA SER A 68 -0.76 -12.88 5.03
C SER A 68 -1.34 -14.24 4.63
N ALA A 69 -1.55 -14.43 3.33
CA ALA A 69 -1.82 -15.76 2.80
C ALA A 69 -0.57 -16.65 2.95
N PRO A 70 -0.70 -17.98 3.11
CA PRO A 70 0.45 -18.87 3.34
C PRO A 70 1.56 -18.79 2.29
N LEU A 71 1.25 -18.36 1.07
CA LEU A 71 2.18 -18.26 -0.05
C LEU A 71 2.60 -16.81 -0.34
N PHE A 72 2.28 -15.86 0.53
CA PHE A 72 2.70 -14.49 0.36
C PHE A 72 4.18 -14.35 0.75
N ASP A 73 4.99 -13.91 -0.20
CA ASP A 73 6.41 -13.65 -0.02
C ASP A 73 6.65 -12.14 0.14
N ASP A 74 6.81 -11.73 1.40
CA ASP A 74 7.02 -10.32 1.75
C ASP A 74 8.35 -9.76 1.24
N PHE A 75 9.40 -10.59 1.23
CA PHE A 75 10.72 -10.16 0.77
C PHE A 75 10.67 -9.81 -0.72
N ASN A 76 10.10 -10.69 -1.54
CA ASN A 76 9.97 -10.46 -2.97
C ASN A 76 8.97 -9.35 -3.30
N PHE A 77 7.88 -9.23 -2.52
CA PHE A 77 6.96 -8.10 -2.61
C PHE A 77 7.67 -6.75 -2.40
N THR A 78 8.45 -6.64 -1.33
CA THR A 78 9.16 -5.41 -0.96
C THR A 78 10.24 -5.06 -1.98
N LEU A 79 11.09 -6.04 -2.33
CA LEU A 79 12.16 -5.84 -3.31
C LEU A 79 11.62 -5.47 -4.70
N GLY A 80 10.56 -6.16 -5.13
CA GLY A 80 9.89 -5.89 -6.40
C GLY A 80 9.33 -4.47 -6.47
N THR A 81 8.67 -4.01 -5.41
CA THR A 81 8.12 -2.65 -5.32
C THR A 81 9.22 -1.59 -5.39
N GLN A 82 10.32 -1.78 -4.67
CA GLN A 82 11.45 -0.85 -4.69
C GLN A 82 12.10 -0.79 -6.08
N LYS A 83 12.32 -1.95 -6.73
CA LYS A 83 12.88 -2.02 -8.08
C LYS A 83 12.01 -1.26 -9.09
N LEU A 84 10.70 -1.48 -9.09
CA LEU A 84 9.76 -0.79 -9.99
C LEU A 84 9.81 0.74 -9.81
N PHE A 85 9.91 1.22 -8.57
CA PHE A 85 10.05 2.63 -8.29
C PHE A 85 11.34 3.23 -8.87
N PHE A 86 12.48 2.55 -8.69
CA PHE A 86 13.76 3.02 -9.24
C PHE A 86 13.78 3.02 -10.78
N GLU A 87 13.22 1.99 -11.40
CA GLU A 87 13.08 1.93 -12.86
C GLU A 87 12.22 3.08 -13.41
N SER A 88 11.10 3.36 -12.73
CA SER A 88 10.21 4.46 -13.12
C SER A 88 10.89 5.82 -12.98
N LYS A 89 11.68 6.05 -11.92
CA LYS A 89 12.52 7.25 -11.79
C LYS A 89 13.52 7.39 -12.93
N ARG A 90 14.22 6.30 -13.31
CA ARG A 90 15.20 6.32 -14.40
C ARG A 90 14.56 6.71 -15.73
N ARG A 91 13.36 6.21 -16.03
CA ARG A 91 12.63 6.56 -17.26
C ARG A 91 12.25 8.03 -17.33
N ILE A 92 11.81 8.62 -16.21
CA ILE A 92 11.45 10.05 -16.17
C ILE A 92 12.68 10.92 -16.49
N ILE A 93 13.82 10.60 -15.88
CA ILE A 93 15.08 11.32 -16.14
C ILE A 93 15.49 11.20 -17.60
N ALA A 94 15.46 9.98 -18.17
CA ALA A 94 15.83 9.73 -19.56
C ALA A 94 14.91 10.41 -20.59
N THR A 95 13.66 10.73 -20.22
CA THR A 95 12.70 11.41 -21.11
C THR A 95 12.82 12.94 -21.04
N THR A 96 13.48 13.46 -20.02
CA THR A 96 13.63 14.92 -19.76
C THR A 96 15.02 15.44 -20.17
N ALA A 97 15.95 14.54 -20.49
CA ALA A 97 17.30 14.83 -20.99
C ALA A 97 17.33 14.77 -22.52
#